data_AF-A0AAX1T753-F1
#
_entry.id   AF-A0AAX1T753-F1
#
_cell.length_a   1.000
_cell.length_b   1.000
_cell.length_c   1.000
_cell.angle_alpha   90.00
_cell.angle_beta   90.00
_cell.angle_gamma   90.00
#
_symmetry.space_group_name_H-M   'P 1'
#
loop_
_entity.id
_entity.type
_entity.pdbx_description
1 polymer ?
#
loop_
_entity_poly.entity_id
_entity_poly.type
_entity_poly.pdbx_seq_one_letter_code
_entity_poly.pdbx_strand_id
1 'polypeptide(L)'
;MLTFLFELDKNLPQKDEPRYDAYSKGFIEGDVTICASDSVFFQKSCMKVAELGIYLGQWMEQVQHGQNVPMKYETADREEVILGFFYEEDYNQWNVFSSWQEFELQERIATTTLIESVQRYLYELNKELRMIEYPVTFDQYLRGERMMQLSYKRPCDSKADTTPIEVYNGSEQVGVVRGYYKNTLMRVLDFIPKIGSNIIYEIKDSKDNIRVIAKDVSRQRQRRILVTYKDNHDAEHEILVCDGKLLDANFLFTFTYKAEEYVVHKTSFGMGKLLRKGYVIADWNIRLEEDMYYIEMNVYDEDYMQDQYLLLGVFHAVLYG
;
A
#
# COMPACT_ATOMS: atom_id res chain seq x y z
N MET A 1 -0.93 6.01 -26.51
CA MET A 1 -1.21 5.19 -25.30
C MET A 1 -0.50 3.86 -25.45
N LEU A 2 0.09 3.29 -24.40
CA LEU A 2 0.68 1.95 -24.48
C LEU A 2 -0.33 0.90 -24.04
N THR A 3 -0.32 -0.24 -24.72
CA THR A 3 -1.11 -1.41 -24.32
C THR A 3 -0.17 -2.59 -24.16
N PHE A 4 -0.20 -3.20 -22.98
CA PHE A 4 0.58 -4.40 -22.68
C PHE A 4 -0.36 -5.61 -22.76
N LEU A 5 0.01 -6.59 -23.56
CA LEU A 5 -0.67 -7.87 -23.70
C LEU A 5 0.32 -8.97 -23.31
N PHE A 6 -0.18 -10.03 -22.70
CA PHE A 6 0.64 -11.17 -22.33
C PHE A 6 -0.14 -12.48 -22.44
N GLU A 7 0.60 -13.58 -22.58
CA GLU A 7 0.08 -14.94 -22.46
C GLU A 7 1.07 -15.76 -21.63
N LEU A 8 0.62 -16.28 -20.48
CA LEU A 8 1.47 -17.10 -19.61
C LEU A 8 1.75 -18.46 -20.24
N ASP A 9 2.99 -18.94 -20.15
CA ASP A 9 3.30 -20.33 -20.45
C ASP A 9 2.72 -21.24 -19.37
N LYS A 10 1.56 -21.83 -19.66
CA LYS A 10 0.77 -22.67 -18.76
C LYS A 10 1.22 -24.14 -18.75
N ASN A 11 2.40 -24.47 -19.28
CA ASN A 11 2.95 -25.83 -19.21
C ASN A 11 3.21 -26.22 -17.74
N LEU A 12 2.22 -26.87 -17.12
CA LEU A 12 2.25 -27.32 -15.72
C LEU A 12 3.29 -28.43 -15.53
N PRO A 13 4.11 -28.40 -14.45
CA PRO A 13 4.85 -29.58 -14.04
C PRO A 13 3.88 -30.73 -13.66
N GLN A 14 4.28 -31.97 -13.93
CA GLN A 14 3.43 -33.15 -13.73
C GLN A 14 3.05 -33.37 -12.25
N LYS A 15 1.98 -34.15 -12.04
CA LYS A 15 1.11 -34.28 -10.85
C LYS A 15 1.77 -34.56 -9.47
N ASP A 16 3.09 -34.69 -9.39
CA ASP A 16 3.83 -34.99 -8.15
C ASP A 16 4.95 -33.99 -7.83
N GLU A 17 5.08 -32.89 -8.58
CA GLU A 17 5.96 -31.76 -8.25
C GLU A 17 5.16 -30.65 -7.53
N PRO A 18 5.75 -29.91 -6.57
CA PRO A 18 5.08 -28.76 -5.96
C PRO A 18 4.56 -27.81 -7.04
N ARG A 19 3.29 -27.39 -6.94
CA ARG A 19 2.69 -26.39 -7.83
C ARG A 19 3.57 -25.14 -7.79
N TYR A 20 4.33 -24.91 -8.87
CA TYR A 20 5.23 -23.78 -9.08
C TYR A 20 6.07 -23.38 -7.86
N ASP A 21 7.26 -23.95 -7.70
CA ASP A 21 8.29 -23.19 -6.99
C ASP A 21 8.82 -22.10 -7.95
N ALA A 22 8.37 -20.86 -7.76
CA ALA A 22 8.84 -19.70 -8.52
C ALA A 22 10.37 -19.46 -8.48
N TYR A 23 11.12 -20.32 -7.80
CA TYR A 23 12.54 -20.20 -7.57
C TYR A 23 13.37 -21.45 -7.91
N SER A 24 12.80 -22.63 -8.27
CA SER A 24 13.68 -23.72 -8.76
C SER A 24 14.02 -23.60 -10.23
N LYS A 25 13.15 -22.95 -11.02
CA LYS A 25 13.34 -22.71 -12.47
C LYS A 25 13.32 -21.24 -12.88
N GLY A 26 13.12 -20.31 -11.93
CA GLY A 26 13.01 -18.86 -12.19
C GLY A 26 11.56 -18.37 -12.28
N PHE A 27 11.39 -17.10 -12.65
CA PHE A 27 10.07 -16.49 -12.82
C PHE A 27 9.27 -17.14 -13.96
N ILE A 28 7.95 -17.21 -13.81
CA ILE A 28 7.04 -17.67 -14.88
C ILE A 28 7.28 -16.90 -16.19
N GLU A 29 7.43 -17.67 -17.25
CA GLU A 29 7.65 -17.16 -18.60
C GLU A 29 6.34 -17.07 -19.39
N GLY A 30 6.37 -16.32 -20.49
CA GLY A 30 5.24 -16.16 -21.39
C GLY A 30 5.56 -15.24 -22.56
N ASP A 31 4.56 -15.05 -23.41
CA ASP A 31 4.62 -14.09 -24.50
C ASP A 31 4.22 -12.72 -23.98
N VAL A 32 4.93 -11.67 -24.40
CA VAL A 32 4.62 -10.26 -24.10
C VAL A 32 4.60 -9.48 -25.40
N THR A 33 3.52 -8.73 -25.59
CA THR A 33 3.37 -7.77 -26.69
C THR A 33 3.08 -6.41 -26.10
N ILE A 34 3.86 -5.39 -26.49
CA ILE A 34 3.59 -4.00 -26.16
C ILE A 34 3.19 -3.30 -27.45
N CYS A 35 2.02 -2.70 -27.47
CA CYS A 35 1.53 -1.88 -28.56
C CYS A 35 1.61 -0.41 -28.19
N ALA A 36 2.02 0.44 -29.13
CA ALA A 36 1.84 1.88 -29.05
C ALA A 36 0.70 2.28 -30.00
N SER A 37 -0.40 2.73 -29.40
CA SER A 37 -1.67 2.95 -30.09
C SER A 37 -2.08 1.66 -30.82
N ASP A 38 -2.21 1.66 -32.14
CA ASP A 38 -2.66 0.49 -32.92
C ASP A 38 -1.51 -0.37 -33.48
N SER A 39 -0.26 0.02 -33.24
CA SER A 39 0.93 -0.64 -33.79
C SER A 39 1.69 -1.43 -32.73
N VAL A 40 2.17 -2.62 -33.09
CA VAL A 40 3.05 -3.42 -32.21
C VAL A 40 4.39 -2.70 -32.06
N PHE A 41 4.66 -2.21 -30.86
CA PHE A 41 5.92 -1.56 -30.51
C PHE A 41 7.02 -2.60 -30.33
N PHE A 42 6.78 -3.67 -29.56
CA PHE A 42 7.57 -4.90 -29.65
C PHE A 42 6.77 -6.13 -29.22
N GLN A 43 7.24 -7.30 -29.64
CA GLN A 43 6.70 -8.60 -29.24
C GLN A 43 7.84 -9.59 -28.99
N LYS A 44 7.80 -10.31 -27.87
CA LYS A 44 8.73 -11.39 -27.55
C LYS A 44 8.09 -12.54 -26.78
N SER A 45 8.62 -13.73 -27.03
CA SER A 45 8.32 -14.97 -26.31
C SER A 45 9.34 -15.26 -25.24
N CYS A 46 8.99 -16.18 -24.32
CA CYS A 46 9.84 -16.61 -23.21
C CYS A 46 10.30 -15.45 -22.31
N MET A 47 9.46 -14.42 -22.17
CA MET A 47 9.71 -13.31 -21.26
C MET A 47 9.29 -13.68 -19.85
N LYS A 48 10.09 -13.30 -18.85
CA LYS A 48 9.74 -13.44 -17.42
C LYS A 48 8.63 -12.45 -17.05
N VAL A 49 7.38 -12.83 -17.30
CA VAL A 49 6.20 -11.94 -17.22
C VAL A 49 6.03 -11.37 -15.81
N ALA A 50 6.21 -12.20 -14.77
CA ALA A 50 6.11 -11.74 -13.39
C ALA A 50 7.28 -10.81 -12.99
N GLU A 51 8.49 -11.03 -13.51
CA GLU A 51 9.63 -10.15 -13.26
C GLU A 51 9.41 -8.77 -13.86
N LEU A 52 8.95 -8.70 -15.11
CA LEU A 52 8.56 -7.45 -15.77
C LEU A 52 7.50 -6.70 -14.95
N GLY A 53 6.50 -7.42 -14.41
CA GLY A 53 5.49 -6.85 -13.52
C GLY A 53 6.08 -6.24 -12.24
N ILE A 54 7.13 -6.82 -11.67
CA ILE A 54 7.80 -6.26 -10.47
C ILE A 54 8.45 -4.91 -10.83
N TYR A 55 9.22 -4.85 -11.92
CA TYR A 55 9.88 -3.61 -12.36
C TYR A 55 8.86 -2.50 -12.65
N LEU A 56 7.78 -2.86 -13.34
CA LEU A 56 6.70 -1.92 -13.66
C LEU A 56 5.96 -1.44 -12.40
N GLY A 57 5.65 -2.34 -11.46
CA GLY A 57 4.99 -2.00 -10.19
C GLY A 57 5.85 -1.09 -9.31
N GLN A 58 7.14 -1.39 -9.17
CA GLN A 58 8.10 -0.57 -8.42
C GLN A 58 8.27 0.82 -9.03
N TRP A 59 8.37 0.91 -10.36
CA TRP A 59 8.44 2.19 -11.05
C TRP A 59 7.17 3.00 -10.84
N MET A 60 6.00 2.38 -11.06
CA MET A 60 4.71 3.03 -10.91
C MET A 60 4.51 3.57 -9.49
N GLU A 61 4.89 2.80 -8.48
CA GLU A 61 4.83 3.23 -7.08
C GLU A 61 5.69 4.48 -6.86
N GLN A 62 6.94 4.51 -7.34
CA GLN A 62 7.82 5.68 -7.20
C GLN A 62 7.26 6.93 -7.91
N VAL A 63 6.76 6.79 -9.13
CA VAL A 63 6.18 7.90 -9.90
C VAL A 63 4.90 8.43 -9.27
N GLN A 64 4.05 7.54 -8.72
CA GLN A 64 2.87 7.95 -7.95
C GLN A 64 3.24 8.75 -6.68
N HIS A 65 4.46 8.58 -6.17
CA HIS A 65 5.02 9.38 -5.08
C HIS A 65 5.76 10.65 -5.56
N GLY A 66 5.58 11.05 -6.83
CA GLY A 66 6.17 12.26 -7.39
C GLY A 66 7.65 12.13 -7.77
N GLN A 67 8.20 10.91 -7.78
CA GLN A 67 9.58 10.67 -8.19
C GLN A 67 9.64 10.35 -9.69
N ASN A 68 10.28 11.23 -10.47
CA ASN A 68 10.49 11.02 -11.90
C ASN A 68 11.73 10.17 -12.19
N VAL A 69 11.76 8.96 -11.63
CA VAL A 69 12.87 8.02 -11.79
C VAL A 69 12.73 7.21 -13.08
N PRO A 70 13.83 6.96 -13.81
CA PRO A 70 13.77 6.14 -15.00
C PRO A 70 13.46 4.69 -14.64
N MET A 71 12.57 4.06 -15.41
CA MET A 71 12.40 2.61 -15.41
C MET A 71 13.43 2.01 -16.34
N LYS A 72 14.15 0.98 -15.90
CA LYS A 72 15.05 0.20 -16.75
C LYS A 72 14.83 -1.28 -16.45
N TYR A 73 14.17 -1.97 -17.36
CA TYR A 73 14.04 -3.41 -17.31
C TYR A 73 15.21 -4.05 -18.06
N GLU A 74 16.01 -4.82 -17.33
CA GLU A 74 17.19 -5.54 -17.79
C GLU A 74 17.05 -7.00 -17.31
N THR A 75 17.60 -7.94 -18.07
CA THR A 75 17.63 -9.36 -17.67
C THR A 75 19.06 -9.76 -17.35
N ALA A 76 19.27 -10.67 -16.40
CA ALA A 76 20.60 -11.16 -16.03
C ALA A 76 21.44 -11.69 -17.22
N ASP A 77 20.78 -12.11 -18.31
CA ASP A 77 21.42 -12.68 -19.49
C ASP A 77 21.93 -11.61 -20.49
N ARG A 78 21.62 -10.32 -20.27
CA ARG A 78 22.02 -9.22 -21.16
C ARG A 78 22.23 -7.92 -20.40
N GLU A 79 23.38 -7.27 -20.58
CA GLU A 79 23.68 -5.93 -20.05
C GLU A 79 22.95 -4.78 -20.79
N GLU A 80 21.84 -5.08 -21.50
CA GLU A 80 21.10 -4.12 -22.32
C GLU A 80 19.71 -3.84 -21.72
N VAL A 81 19.30 -2.57 -21.71
CA VAL A 81 17.95 -2.16 -21.33
C VAL A 81 16.96 -2.66 -22.38
N ILE A 82 16.13 -3.61 -21.99
CA ILE A 82 15.09 -4.22 -22.83
C ILE A 82 13.90 -3.28 -22.97
N LEU A 83 13.46 -2.67 -21.87
CA LEU A 83 12.38 -1.69 -21.83
C LEU A 83 12.76 -0.59 -20.87
N GLY A 84 12.64 0.67 -21.31
CA GLY A 84 12.97 1.82 -20.50
C GLY A 84 11.92 2.93 -20.61
N PHE A 85 11.60 3.53 -19.46
CA PHE A 85 10.81 4.76 -19.39
C PHE A 85 11.72 5.88 -18.89
N PHE A 86 11.90 6.91 -19.71
CA PHE A 86 12.79 8.02 -19.43
C PHE A 86 12.00 9.31 -19.37
N TYR A 87 12.02 9.97 -18.22
CA TYR A 87 11.33 11.23 -18.04
C TYR A 87 12.10 12.38 -18.70
N GLU A 88 11.42 13.18 -19.50
CA GLU A 88 11.98 14.36 -20.16
C GLU A 88 11.42 15.62 -19.48
N GLU A 89 12.25 16.29 -18.68
CA GLU A 89 11.85 17.46 -17.88
C GLU A 89 11.29 18.61 -18.73
N ASP A 90 11.89 18.85 -19.91
CA ASP A 90 11.49 19.91 -20.84
C ASP A 90 10.04 19.78 -21.33
N TYR A 91 9.53 18.54 -21.36
CA TYR A 91 8.19 18.23 -21.88
C TYR A 91 7.23 17.75 -20.80
N ASN A 92 7.69 17.51 -19.56
CA ASN A 92 6.91 16.91 -18.48
C ASN A 92 6.21 15.60 -18.93
N GLN A 93 6.93 14.79 -19.71
CA GLN A 93 6.42 13.58 -20.34
C GLN A 93 7.50 12.49 -20.38
N TRP A 94 7.09 11.27 -20.67
CA TRP A 94 7.96 10.10 -20.73
C TRP A 94 8.25 9.71 -22.17
N ASN A 95 9.52 9.50 -22.46
CA ASN A 95 9.97 8.77 -23.62
C ASN A 95 10.05 7.28 -23.28
N VAL A 96 9.58 6.44 -24.19
CA VAL A 96 9.57 4.98 -24.02
C VAL A 96 10.45 4.34 -25.07
N PHE A 97 11.38 3.54 -24.62
CA PHE A 97 12.38 2.89 -25.44
C PHE A 97 12.37 1.39 -25.20
N SER A 98 12.59 0.61 -26.25
CA SER A 98 12.92 -0.80 -26.13
C SER A 98 14.02 -1.17 -27.11
N SER A 99 14.99 -1.97 -26.68
CA SER A 99 15.99 -2.55 -27.60
C SER A 99 15.38 -3.51 -28.62
N TRP A 100 14.12 -3.92 -28.41
CA TRP A 100 13.36 -4.78 -29.31
C TRP A 100 12.28 -4.04 -30.09
N GLN A 101 12.29 -2.71 -30.08
CA GLN A 101 11.25 -1.93 -30.75
C GLN A 101 11.28 -2.09 -32.28
N GLU A 102 10.11 -2.21 -32.89
CA GLU A 102 9.93 -2.28 -34.35
C GLU A 102 10.04 -0.88 -35.00
N PHE A 103 9.83 0.18 -34.21
CA PHE A 103 9.94 1.57 -34.64
C PHE A 103 10.31 2.49 -33.48
N GLU A 104 10.85 3.67 -33.78
CA GLU A 104 11.06 4.71 -32.79
C GLU A 104 9.74 5.40 -32.45
N LEU A 105 9.39 5.40 -31.16
CA LEU A 105 8.28 6.18 -30.63
C LEU A 105 8.64 7.67 -30.69
N GLN A 106 8.05 8.38 -31.65
CA GLN A 106 8.20 9.84 -31.77
C GLN A 106 7.31 10.59 -30.77
N GLU A 107 6.24 9.95 -30.30
CA GLU A 107 5.29 10.51 -29.35
C GLU A 107 5.73 10.26 -27.91
N ARG A 108 5.69 11.33 -27.12
CA ARG A 108 5.91 11.29 -25.68
C ARG A 108 4.61 10.99 -24.95
N ILE A 109 4.71 10.30 -23.83
CA ILE A 109 3.56 9.80 -23.08
C ILE A 109 3.40 10.58 -21.78
N ALA A 110 2.21 11.09 -21.50
CA ALA A 110 1.91 11.73 -20.23
C ALA A 110 2.03 10.73 -19.06
N THR A 111 2.50 11.18 -17.91
CA THR A 111 2.67 10.36 -16.70
C THR A 111 1.39 9.60 -16.33
N THR A 112 0.24 10.26 -16.38
CA THR A 112 -1.07 9.65 -16.07
C THR A 112 -1.38 8.50 -17.01
N THR A 113 -1.23 8.70 -18.33
CA THR A 113 -1.48 7.68 -19.35
C THR A 113 -0.54 6.49 -19.22
N LEU A 114 0.74 6.73 -18.88
CA LEU A 114 1.70 5.65 -18.70
C LEU A 114 1.40 4.83 -17.44
N ILE A 115 1.05 5.49 -16.32
CA ILE A 115 0.59 4.83 -15.10
C ILE A 115 -0.65 3.98 -15.37
N GLU A 116 -1.68 4.52 -16.05
CA GLU A 116 -2.89 3.76 -16.38
C GLU A 116 -2.60 2.50 -17.21
N SER A 117 -1.67 2.61 -18.16
CA SER A 117 -1.24 1.49 -19.00
C SER A 117 -0.57 0.38 -18.16
N VAL A 118 0.30 0.78 -17.22
CA VAL A 118 0.97 -0.15 -16.30
C VAL A 118 0.01 -0.76 -15.29
N GLN A 119 -0.89 0.02 -14.71
CA GLN A 119 -1.92 -0.47 -13.80
C GLN A 119 -2.76 -1.57 -14.44
N ARG A 120 -3.20 -1.35 -15.68
CA ARG A 120 -4.00 -2.32 -16.43
C ARG A 120 -3.24 -3.62 -16.67
N TYR A 121 -1.96 -3.54 -17.04
CA TYR A 121 -1.10 -4.70 -17.21
C TYR A 121 -0.99 -5.51 -15.90
N LEU A 122 -0.61 -4.83 -14.82
CA LEU A 122 -0.45 -5.47 -13.51
C LEU A 122 -1.75 -6.11 -13.05
N TYR A 123 -2.90 -5.46 -13.29
CA TYR A 123 -4.21 -5.98 -12.92
C TYR A 123 -4.55 -7.30 -13.62
N GLU A 124 -4.46 -7.34 -14.94
CA GLU A 124 -4.75 -8.56 -15.71
C GLU A 124 -3.73 -9.67 -15.39
N LEU A 125 -2.45 -9.32 -15.27
CA LEU A 125 -1.41 -10.29 -14.91
C LEU A 125 -1.66 -10.89 -13.53
N ASN A 126 -1.93 -10.05 -12.54
CA ASN A 126 -2.21 -10.48 -11.18
C ASN A 126 -3.40 -11.45 -11.14
N LYS A 127 -4.48 -11.15 -11.88
CA LYS A 127 -5.64 -12.03 -12.01
C LYS A 127 -5.25 -13.42 -12.55
N GLU A 128 -4.42 -13.51 -13.59
CA GLU A 128 -3.98 -14.80 -14.13
C GLU A 128 -3.04 -15.56 -13.17
N LEU A 129 -2.06 -14.88 -12.56
CA LEU A 129 -1.14 -15.48 -11.59
C LEU A 129 -1.89 -16.09 -10.39
N ARG A 130 -2.97 -15.44 -9.96
CA ARG A 130 -3.85 -15.94 -8.89
C ARG A 130 -4.58 -17.22 -9.26
N MET A 131 -5.08 -17.32 -10.50
CA MET A 131 -5.80 -18.52 -10.96
C MET A 131 -4.93 -19.77 -10.93
N ILE A 132 -3.63 -19.61 -11.05
CA ILE A 132 -2.65 -20.71 -11.00
C ILE A 132 -1.94 -20.83 -9.64
N GLU A 133 -2.40 -20.08 -8.63
CA GLU A 133 -1.81 -20.07 -7.27
C GLU A 133 -0.31 -19.70 -7.27
N TYR A 134 0.13 -18.83 -8.18
CA TYR A 134 1.53 -18.40 -8.26
C TYR A 134 1.91 -17.53 -7.04
N PRO A 135 3.13 -17.69 -6.48
CA PRO A 135 3.50 -17.01 -5.23
C PRO A 135 3.76 -15.49 -5.36
N VAL A 136 3.95 -14.96 -6.58
CA VAL A 136 4.11 -13.52 -6.80
C VAL A 136 2.75 -12.89 -7.10
N THR A 137 2.44 -11.81 -6.39
CA THR A 137 1.22 -11.01 -6.56
C THR A 137 1.54 -9.54 -6.72
N PHE A 138 0.70 -8.79 -7.43
CA PHE A 138 0.87 -7.35 -7.66
C PHE A 138 -0.10 -6.48 -6.85
N ASP A 139 -0.78 -7.06 -5.85
CA ASP A 139 -1.79 -6.36 -5.05
C ASP A 139 -1.24 -5.14 -4.32
N GLN A 140 0.02 -5.19 -3.91
CA GLN A 140 0.69 -4.05 -3.28
C GLN A 140 0.76 -2.80 -4.18
N TYR A 141 0.66 -2.99 -5.50
CA TYR A 141 0.65 -1.94 -6.52
C TYR A 141 -0.76 -1.63 -7.03
N LEU A 142 -1.68 -2.58 -6.91
CA LEU A 142 -3.04 -2.49 -7.42
C LEU A 142 -4.00 -2.12 -6.29
N ARG A 143 -4.41 -0.84 -6.29
CA ARG A 143 -5.52 -0.39 -5.46
C ARG A 143 -6.82 -0.92 -6.06
N GLY A 144 -7.71 -1.47 -5.25
CA GLY A 144 -9.09 -1.76 -5.67
C GLY A 144 -9.85 -0.47 -5.98
N GLU A 145 -11.11 -0.59 -6.40
CA GLU A 145 -12.00 0.58 -6.42
C GLU A 145 -12.09 1.17 -5.01
N ARG A 146 -11.95 2.49 -4.89
CA ARG A 146 -12.02 3.16 -3.60
C ARG A 146 -13.47 3.14 -3.11
N MET A 147 -13.74 2.26 -2.16
CA MET A 147 -15.07 2.09 -1.56
C MET A 147 -15.39 3.24 -0.59
N MET A 148 -14.38 3.75 0.11
CA MET A 148 -14.57 4.79 1.11
C MET A 148 -13.29 5.62 1.29
N GLN A 149 -13.45 6.87 1.71
CA GLN A 149 -12.36 7.74 2.13
C GLN A 149 -12.69 8.39 3.45
N LEU A 150 -11.85 8.20 4.47
CA LEU A 150 -11.88 8.99 5.70
C LEU A 150 -10.79 10.06 5.66
N SER A 151 -11.09 11.25 6.14
CA SER A 151 -10.14 12.35 6.20
C SER A 151 -10.23 13.11 7.52
N TYR A 152 -9.09 13.61 7.98
CA TYR A 152 -9.04 14.50 9.13
C TYR A 152 -7.80 15.40 9.06
N LYS A 153 -7.84 16.51 9.80
CA LYS A 153 -6.75 17.50 9.87
C LYS A 153 -6.23 17.62 11.28
N ARG A 154 -4.92 17.80 11.41
CA ARG A 154 -4.24 17.83 12.71
C ARG A 154 -3.15 18.91 12.74
N PRO A 155 -3.10 19.77 13.77
CA PRO A 155 -1.98 20.69 13.96
C PRO A 155 -0.66 19.95 14.23
N CYS A 156 0.44 20.43 13.67
CA CYS A 156 1.77 19.86 13.87
C CYS A 156 2.19 19.80 15.36
N ASP A 157 1.78 20.80 16.13
CA ASP A 157 2.19 21.01 17.53
C ASP A 157 1.45 20.10 18.51
N SER A 158 0.44 19.38 18.04
CA SER A 158 -0.37 18.48 18.85
C SER A 158 0.43 17.22 19.16
N LYS A 159 1.15 17.19 20.29
CA LYS A 159 1.86 15.98 20.72
C LYS A 159 0.93 14.83 21.14
N ALA A 160 -0.30 15.15 21.53
CA ALA A 160 -1.18 14.22 22.23
C ALA A 160 -2.64 14.25 21.74
N ASP A 161 -2.98 15.04 20.71
CA ASP A 161 -4.35 15.09 20.14
C ASP A 161 -5.45 15.18 21.20
N THR A 162 -5.16 15.92 22.27
CA THR A 162 -6.07 16.03 23.43
C THR A 162 -7.29 16.87 23.12
N THR A 163 -7.17 17.71 22.10
CA THR A 163 -8.27 18.40 21.44
C THR A 163 -8.96 17.42 20.48
N PRO A 164 -10.28 17.27 20.54
CA PRO A 164 -11.03 16.43 19.61
C PRO A 164 -10.70 16.77 18.15
N ILE A 165 -10.42 15.74 17.35
CA ILE A 165 -10.18 15.83 15.92
C ILE A 165 -11.38 15.20 15.21
N GLU A 166 -12.06 15.98 14.40
CA GLU A 166 -13.21 15.51 13.63
C GLU A 166 -12.75 14.70 12.41
N VAL A 167 -13.47 13.61 12.16
CA VAL A 167 -13.21 12.68 11.05
C VAL A 167 -14.38 12.75 10.08
N TYR A 168 -14.04 12.87 8.79
CA TYR A 168 -14.98 13.11 7.72
C TYR A 168 -14.94 11.98 6.69
N ASN A 169 -16.10 11.54 6.22
CA ASN A 169 -16.26 10.77 4.98
C ASN A 169 -16.87 11.69 3.92
N GLY A 170 -16.07 12.11 2.94
CA GLY A 170 -16.44 13.22 2.07
C GLY A 170 -16.73 14.49 2.88
N SER A 171 -17.97 15.00 2.81
CA SER A 171 -18.40 16.16 3.59
C SER A 171 -19.10 15.81 4.92
N GLU A 172 -19.37 14.53 5.18
CA GLU A 172 -20.11 14.10 6.36
C GLU A 172 -19.16 13.82 7.52
N GLN A 173 -19.42 14.42 8.69
CA GLN A 173 -18.71 14.07 9.91
C GLN A 173 -19.17 12.69 10.40
N VAL A 174 -18.25 11.72 10.39
CA VAL A 174 -18.54 10.33 10.76
C VAL A 174 -18.00 9.95 12.13
N GLY A 175 -17.15 10.77 12.73
CA GLY A 175 -16.62 10.47 14.06
C GLY A 175 -15.65 11.51 14.59
N VAL A 176 -15.07 11.18 15.74
CA VAL A 176 -14.10 12.03 16.45
C VAL A 176 -12.99 11.15 17.01
N VAL A 177 -11.75 11.59 16.83
CA VAL A 177 -10.55 10.99 17.43
C VAL A 177 -10.06 11.90 18.55
N ARG A 178 -9.68 11.33 19.69
CA ARG A 178 -9.15 12.11 20.81
C ARG A 178 -8.14 11.31 21.63
N GLY A 179 -7.01 11.93 21.96
CA GLY A 179 -6.07 11.42 22.94
C GLY A 179 -6.42 11.89 24.36
N TYR A 180 -6.19 11.05 25.36
CA TYR A 180 -6.29 11.45 26.76
C TYR A 180 -5.30 10.67 27.64
N TYR A 181 -5.01 11.25 28.81
CA TYR A 181 -4.15 10.67 29.82
C TYR A 181 -4.99 10.21 31.01
N LYS A 182 -4.66 9.04 31.58
CA LYS A 182 -5.33 8.55 32.80
C LYS A 182 -5.19 9.53 33.97
N ASN A 183 -4.07 10.24 34.05
CA ASN A 183 -3.80 11.26 35.05
C ASN A 183 -2.63 12.17 34.61
N THR A 184 -2.42 13.25 35.35
CA THR A 184 -1.36 14.23 35.09
C THR A 184 0.05 13.63 35.17
N LEU A 185 0.26 12.61 36.01
CA LEU A 185 1.56 11.94 36.13
C LEU A 185 1.92 11.21 34.84
N MET A 186 0.99 10.45 34.25
CA MET A 186 1.19 9.75 32.97
C MET A 186 1.52 10.74 31.84
N ARG A 187 0.86 11.92 31.84
CA ARG A 187 1.19 12.99 30.89
C ARG A 187 2.64 13.48 31.03
N VAL A 188 3.16 13.57 32.25
CA VAL A 188 4.56 14.00 32.49
C VAL A 188 5.55 12.91 32.07
N LEU A 189 5.22 11.63 32.29
CA LEU A 189 6.09 10.51 31.94
C LEU A 189 6.33 10.40 30.42
N ASP A 190 5.37 10.80 29.58
CA ASP A 190 5.53 10.87 28.12
C ASP A 190 6.62 11.85 27.65
N PHE A 191 7.01 12.82 28.48
CA PHE A 191 8.10 13.74 28.15
C PHE A 191 9.48 13.15 28.49
N ILE A 192 9.55 11.98 29.13
CA ILE A 192 10.79 11.34 29.53
C ILE A 192 11.24 10.38 28.41
N PRO A 193 12.38 10.63 27.75
CA PRO A 193 12.92 9.72 26.75
C PRO A 193 13.12 8.33 27.36
N LYS A 194 12.70 7.27 26.64
CA LYS A 194 12.74 5.83 27.01
C LYS A 194 11.54 5.29 27.78
N ILE A 195 10.62 6.13 28.26
CA ILE A 195 9.31 5.66 28.74
C ILE A 195 8.40 5.59 27.51
N GLY A 196 7.77 4.45 27.27
CA GLY A 196 6.82 4.28 26.16
C GLY A 196 5.64 5.26 26.28
N SER A 197 4.83 5.33 25.24
CA SER A 197 3.70 6.24 25.18
C SER A 197 2.64 5.87 26.24
N ASN A 198 2.18 6.83 27.04
CA ASN A 198 1.14 6.63 28.06
C ASN A 198 -0.20 7.26 27.66
N ILE A 199 -0.27 7.85 26.47
CA ILE A 199 -1.51 8.36 25.93
C ILE A 199 -2.43 7.21 25.51
N ILE A 200 -3.73 7.41 25.74
CA ILE A 200 -4.80 6.54 25.28
C ILE A 200 -5.57 7.29 24.22
N TYR A 201 -5.78 6.66 23.07
CA TYR A 201 -6.60 7.22 22.02
C TYR A 201 -7.99 6.59 22.06
N GLU A 202 -9.02 7.42 21.96
CA GLU A 202 -10.39 6.99 21.74
C GLU A 202 -10.90 7.47 20.38
N ILE A 203 -11.73 6.64 19.76
CA ILE A 203 -12.49 7.02 18.57
C ILE A 203 -13.96 6.84 18.88
N LYS A 204 -14.73 7.89 18.61
CA LYS A 204 -16.17 7.90 18.75
C LYS A 204 -16.86 7.98 17.39
N ASP A 205 -18.01 7.35 17.28
CA ASP A 205 -18.90 7.50 16.12
C ASP A 205 -19.67 8.84 16.15
N SER A 206 -20.45 9.11 15.10
CA SER A 206 -21.29 10.31 14.99
C SER A 206 -22.39 10.42 16.06
N LYS A 207 -22.63 9.35 16.84
CA LYS A 207 -23.59 9.30 17.95
C LYS A 207 -22.90 9.37 19.31
N ASP A 208 -21.61 9.72 19.36
CA ASP A 208 -20.77 9.81 20.55
C ASP A 208 -20.51 8.45 21.26
N ASN A 209 -20.78 7.32 20.61
CA ASN A 209 -20.43 6.00 21.16
C ASN A 209 -18.94 5.72 20.93
N ILE A 210 -18.26 5.23 21.96
CA ILE A 210 -16.86 4.80 21.85
C ILE A 210 -16.80 3.53 21.01
N ARG A 211 -16.12 3.61 19.86
CA ARG A 211 -15.87 2.49 18.94
C ARG A 211 -14.48 1.91 19.08
N VAL A 212 -13.49 2.72 19.40
CA VAL A 212 -12.11 2.23 19.61
C VAL A 212 -11.49 2.85 20.85
N ILE A 213 -10.71 2.04 21.57
CA ILE A 213 -9.73 2.48 22.55
C ILE A 213 -8.38 1.85 22.18
N ALA A 214 -7.37 2.68 21.88
CA ALA A 214 -6.01 2.22 21.61
C ALA A 214 -5.05 2.68 22.70
N LYS A 215 -4.24 1.76 23.22
CA LYS A 215 -3.24 2.06 24.26
C LYS A 215 -1.96 1.27 24.02
N ASP A 216 -0.81 1.92 24.22
CA ASP A 216 0.48 1.25 24.21
C ASP A 216 0.57 0.32 25.44
N VAL A 217 0.94 -0.94 25.20
CA VAL A 217 1.13 -1.99 26.22
C VAL A 217 2.54 -2.60 26.13
N SER A 218 3.46 -1.92 25.47
CA SER A 218 4.82 -2.36 25.24
C SER A 218 5.52 -2.72 26.54
N ARG A 219 6.22 -3.85 26.52
CA ARG A 219 7.19 -4.26 27.54
C ARG A 219 8.51 -4.47 26.80
N GLN A 220 9.62 -3.98 27.37
CA GLN A 220 10.96 -3.85 26.75
C GLN A 220 11.23 -4.69 25.48
N ARG A 221 11.80 -4.02 24.45
CA ARG A 221 12.28 -4.49 23.12
C ARG A 221 11.26 -4.61 21.97
N GLN A 222 9.97 -4.81 22.21
CA GLN A 222 8.99 -4.90 21.11
C GLN A 222 7.80 -3.98 21.38
N ARG A 223 7.49 -3.12 20.41
CA ARG A 223 6.32 -2.23 20.49
C ARG A 223 5.04 -3.04 20.31
N ARG A 224 4.10 -2.88 21.23
CA ARG A 224 2.83 -3.60 21.27
C ARG A 224 1.71 -2.62 21.63
N ILE A 225 0.69 -2.56 20.80
CA ILE A 225 -0.45 -1.67 21.00
C ILE A 225 -1.70 -2.52 21.15
N LEU A 226 -2.45 -2.32 22.23
CA LEU A 226 -3.74 -2.94 22.39
C LEU A 226 -4.82 -2.02 21.83
N VAL A 227 -5.57 -2.52 20.86
CA VAL A 227 -6.73 -1.87 20.26
C VAL A 227 -7.97 -2.65 20.70
N THR A 228 -8.81 -2.02 21.52
CA THR A 228 -10.14 -2.52 21.86
C THR A 228 -11.13 -1.91 20.88
N TYR A 229 -11.78 -2.72 20.06
CA TYR A 229 -12.73 -2.30 19.03
C TYR A 229 -14.13 -2.83 19.33
N LYS A 230 -15.16 -1.98 19.23
CA LYS A 230 -16.56 -2.37 19.29
C LYS A 230 -17.16 -2.32 17.89
N ASP A 231 -17.58 -3.48 17.40
CA ASP A 231 -18.18 -3.59 16.08
C ASP A 231 -19.59 -2.99 16.01
N ASN A 232 -20.23 -3.06 14.84
CA ASN A 232 -21.57 -2.51 14.63
C ASN A 232 -22.68 -3.25 15.40
N HIS A 233 -22.38 -4.42 15.95
CA HIS A 233 -23.25 -5.19 16.83
C HIS A 233 -22.89 -4.98 18.31
N ASP A 234 -22.02 -4.01 18.60
CA ASP A 234 -21.46 -3.70 19.93
C ASP A 234 -20.68 -4.87 20.56
N ALA A 235 -20.26 -5.86 19.76
CA ALA A 235 -19.36 -6.90 20.23
C ALA A 235 -17.95 -6.33 20.35
N GLU A 236 -17.29 -6.62 21.48
CA GLU A 236 -15.96 -6.11 21.79
C GLU A 236 -14.88 -7.09 21.34
N HIS A 237 -13.89 -6.55 20.62
CA HIS A 237 -12.76 -7.28 20.06
C HIS A 237 -11.46 -6.68 20.60
N GLU A 238 -10.63 -7.51 21.22
CA GLU A 238 -9.27 -7.11 21.64
C GLU A 238 -8.26 -7.52 20.58
N ILE A 239 -7.58 -6.53 19.99
CA ILE A 239 -6.66 -6.70 18.88
C ILE A 239 -5.29 -6.21 19.33
N LEU A 240 -4.30 -7.09 19.24
CA LEU A 240 -2.93 -6.78 19.60
C LEU A 240 -2.12 -6.50 18.33
N VAL A 241 -1.71 -5.24 18.15
CA VAL A 241 -0.85 -4.80 17.05
C VAL A 241 0.60 -4.87 17.52
N CYS A 242 1.40 -5.72 16.89
CA CYS A 242 2.79 -5.96 17.24
C CYS A 242 3.74 -5.44 16.15
N ASP A 243 4.81 -4.78 16.56
CA ASP A 243 5.93 -4.43 15.67
C ASP A 243 6.64 -5.69 15.17
N GLY A 244 6.92 -5.73 13.88
CA GLY A 244 7.60 -6.81 13.16
C GLY A 244 9.12 -6.61 13.14
N LYS A 245 9.84 -7.44 12.37
CA LYS A 245 11.27 -7.23 12.13
C LYS A 245 11.46 -6.08 11.13
N LEU A 246 12.22 -5.05 11.52
CA LEU A 246 12.73 -4.00 10.63
C LEU A 246 13.46 -4.63 9.43
N LEU A 247 12.95 -4.38 8.23
CA LEU A 247 13.63 -4.63 6.97
C LEU A 247 13.70 -3.28 6.26
N ASP A 248 14.87 -2.66 6.33
CA ASP A 248 15.15 -1.29 5.86
C ASP A 248 14.22 -0.23 6.48
N ALA A 249 14.26 1.03 6.02
CA ALA A 249 13.61 2.20 6.62
C ALA A 249 12.05 2.17 6.67
N ASN A 250 11.46 0.98 6.61
CA ASN A 250 10.05 0.65 6.63
C ASN A 250 9.69 -0.03 7.96
N PHE A 251 8.61 0.44 8.59
CA PHE A 251 8.06 -0.15 9.79
C PHE A 251 6.97 -1.16 9.40
N LEU A 252 7.04 -2.35 9.99
CA LEU A 252 6.10 -3.44 9.76
C LEU A 252 5.32 -3.71 11.04
N PHE A 253 3.99 -3.73 10.99
CA PHE A 253 3.19 -4.18 12.13
C PHE A 253 2.28 -5.33 11.70
N THR A 254 1.97 -6.22 12.63
CA THR A 254 1.08 -7.37 12.40
C THR A 254 -0.01 -7.43 13.46
N PHE A 255 -1.19 -7.87 13.07
CA PHE A 255 -2.29 -8.17 13.99
C PHE A 255 -3.23 -9.22 13.41
N THR A 256 -4.08 -9.79 14.26
CA THR A 256 -5.09 -10.78 13.85
C THR A 256 -6.49 -10.24 14.17
N TYR A 257 -7.40 -10.38 13.22
CA TYR A 257 -8.82 -10.03 13.39
C TYR A 257 -9.69 -10.98 12.55
N LYS A 258 -10.83 -11.44 13.09
CA LYS A 258 -11.72 -12.42 12.43
C LYS A 258 -10.97 -13.67 11.89
N ALA A 259 -10.00 -14.18 12.66
CA ALA A 259 -9.12 -15.31 12.31
C ALA A 259 -8.23 -15.11 11.07
N GLU A 260 -8.06 -13.87 10.60
CA GLU A 260 -7.15 -13.52 9.51
C GLU A 260 -5.99 -12.66 10.02
N GLU A 261 -4.82 -12.82 9.40
CA GLU A 261 -3.64 -12.01 9.66
C GLU A 261 -3.61 -10.78 8.75
N TYR A 262 -3.24 -9.65 9.35
CA TYR A 262 -3.09 -8.37 8.69
C TYR A 262 -1.70 -7.82 8.92
N VAL A 263 -1.21 -7.11 7.92
CA VAL A 263 0.12 -6.51 7.93
C VAL A 263 -0.01 -5.02 7.61
N VAL A 264 0.54 -4.17 8.48
CA VAL A 264 0.62 -2.72 8.25
C VAL A 264 2.04 -2.41 7.79
N HIS A 265 2.17 -1.88 6.58
CA HIS A 265 3.42 -1.34 6.06
C HIS A 265 3.39 0.17 6.25
N LYS A 266 4.40 0.74 6.90
CA LYS A 266 4.52 2.19 7.08
C LYS A 266 5.89 2.67 6.61
N THR A 267 5.92 3.68 5.76
CA THR A 267 7.16 4.35 5.37
C THR A 267 7.46 5.50 6.34
N SER A 268 8.72 5.92 6.40
CA SER A 268 9.14 7.07 7.21
C SER A 268 8.52 8.40 6.76
N PHE A 269 7.90 8.46 5.58
CA PHE A 269 7.36 9.68 4.94
C PHE A 269 5.83 9.83 5.09
N GLY A 270 5.21 9.18 6.06
CA GLY A 270 3.80 9.41 6.39
C GLY A 270 2.80 8.65 5.49
N MET A 271 3.27 7.67 4.72
CA MET A 271 2.40 6.78 3.95
C MET A 271 2.38 5.41 4.58
N GLY A 272 1.23 4.74 4.48
CA GLY A 272 1.13 3.36 4.89
C GLY A 272 0.11 2.57 4.10
N LYS A 273 0.18 1.25 4.19
CA LYS A 273 -0.74 0.30 3.58
C LYS A 273 -1.15 -0.74 4.61
N LEU A 274 -2.42 -1.11 4.61
CA LEU A 274 -2.94 -2.26 5.32
C LEU A 274 -3.14 -3.40 4.33
N LEU A 275 -2.50 -4.53 4.62
CA LEU A 275 -2.57 -5.72 3.82
C LEU A 275 -3.29 -6.84 4.56
N ARG A 276 -4.10 -7.60 3.83
CA ARG A 276 -4.74 -8.85 4.28
C ARG A 276 -4.40 -9.93 3.28
N LYS A 277 -3.71 -11.02 3.68
CA LYS A 277 -3.20 -12.05 2.75
C LYS A 277 -2.37 -11.47 1.57
N GLY A 278 -1.71 -10.33 1.77
CA GLY A 278 -0.98 -9.60 0.73
C GLY A 278 -1.79 -8.55 -0.06
N TYR A 279 -3.11 -8.45 0.16
CA TYR A 279 -4.02 -7.56 -0.57
C TYR A 279 -4.12 -6.22 0.13
N VAL A 280 -3.93 -5.10 -0.59
CA VAL A 280 -4.17 -3.77 -0.01
C VAL A 280 -5.66 -3.56 0.21
N ILE A 281 -6.08 -3.57 1.47
CA ILE A 281 -7.48 -3.31 1.85
C ILE A 281 -7.70 -1.86 2.26
N ALA A 282 -6.64 -1.18 2.69
CA ALA A 282 -6.64 0.25 2.96
C ALA A 282 -5.25 0.85 2.75
N ASP A 283 -5.20 2.14 2.42
CA ASP A 283 -3.97 2.92 2.45
C ASP A 283 -4.18 4.25 3.16
N TRP A 284 -3.06 4.86 3.52
CA TRP A 284 -3.06 6.17 4.16
C TRP A 284 -2.01 7.07 3.56
N ASN A 285 -2.39 8.33 3.41
CA ASN A 285 -1.55 9.40 2.92
C ASN A 285 -1.57 10.56 3.90
N ILE A 286 -0.39 10.97 4.37
CA ILE A 286 -0.21 12.17 5.19
C ILE A 286 0.48 13.22 4.34
N ARG A 287 -0.19 14.36 4.15
CA ARG A 287 0.36 15.54 3.50
C ARG A 287 0.60 16.62 4.54
N LEU A 288 1.74 17.28 4.47
CA LEU A 288 2.04 18.44 5.29
C LEU A 288 1.79 19.70 4.45
N GLU A 289 0.88 20.55 4.90
CA GLU A 289 0.65 21.87 4.32
C GLU A 289 0.72 22.89 5.44
N GLU A 290 1.72 23.77 5.38
CA GLU A 290 2.03 24.74 6.43
C GLU A 290 2.23 24.05 7.80
N ASP A 291 1.39 24.39 8.79
CA ASP A 291 1.45 23.88 10.15
C ASP A 291 0.39 22.80 10.42
N MET A 292 -0.17 22.21 9.35
CA MET A 292 -1.26 21.23 9.41
C MET A 292 -0.90 19.95 8.66
N TYR A 293 -1.07 18.82 9.34
CA TYR A 293 -1.14 17.52 8.69
C TYR A 293 -2.55 17.27 8.16
N TYR A 294 -2.61 16.87 6.90
CA TYR A 294 -3.78 16.41 6.19
C TYR A 294 -3.67 14.90 6.04
N ILE A 295 -4.59 14.18 6.65
CA ILE A 295 -4.55 12.73 6.68
C ILE A 295 -5.75 12.20 5.91
N GLU A 296 -5.48 11.34 4.93
CA GLU A 296 -6.48 10.65 4.14
C GLU A 296 -6.26 9.14 4.26
N MET A 297 -7.33 8.43 4.61
CA MET A 297 -7.41 6.97 4.63
C MET A 297 -8.34 6.52 3.52
N ASN A 298 -7.86 5.72 2.59
CA ASN A 298 -8.70 5.10 1.57
C ASN A 298 -8.92 3.64 1.91
N VAL A 299 -10.14 3.14 1.71
CA VAL A 299 -10.51 1.74 1.91
C VAL A 299 -10.99 1.17 0.59
N TYR A 300 -10.48 -0.01 0.24
CA TYR A 300 -10.66 -0.65 -1.06
C TYR A 300 -11.47 -1.95 -0.97
N ASP A 301 -11.74 -2.43 0.24
CA ASP A 301 -12.45 -3.67 0.50
C ASP A 301 -13.80 -3.39 1.19
N GLU A 302 -14.90 -3.74 0.52
CA GLU A 302 -16.26 -3.44 0.95
C GLU A 302 -16.58 -4.08 2.31
N ASP A 303 -16.02 -5.27 2.59
CA ASP A 303 -16.22 -6.01 3.84
C ASP A 303 -15.78 -5.18 5.05
N TYR A 304 -14.87 -4.22 4.86
CA TYR A 304 -14.28 -3.40 5.92
C TYR A 304 -14.86 -1.98 5.99
N MET A 305 -15.82 -1.61 5.13
CA MET A 305 -16.56 -0.35 5.32
C MET A 305 -17.31 -0.36 6.65
N GLN A 306 -17.84 -1.51 7.04
CA GLN A 306 -18.52 -1.69 8.32
C GLN A 306 -17.53 -1.66 9.50
N ASP A 307 -16.28 -2.01 9.27
CA ASP A 307 -15.20 -2.00 10.26
C ASP A 307 -14.34 -0.71 10.16
N GLN A 308 -14.88 0.40 9.62
CA GLN A 308 -14.11 1.62 9.35
C GLN A 308 -13.35 2.18 10.57
N TYR A 309 -13.95 2.11 11.76
CA TYR A 309 -13.34 2.61 12.98
C TYR A 309 -12.19 1.73 13.45
N LEU A 310 -12.22 0.42 13.15
CA LEU A 310 -11.09 -0.46 13.40
C LEU A 310 -9.89 -0.03 12.55
N LEU A 311 -10.11 0.20 11.25
CA LEU A 311 -9.06 0.63 10.33
C LEU A 311 -8.43 1.94 10.78
N LEU A 312 -9.28 2.92 11.12
CA LEU A 312 -8.85 4.21 11.66
C LEU A 312 -8.11 4.05 12.99
N GLY A 313 -8.58 3.17 13.87
CA GLY A 313 -8.00 2.88 15.18
C GLY A 313 -6.61 2.28 15.09
N VAL A 314 -6.44 1.23 14.27
CA VAL A 314 -5.14 0.60 14.02
C VAL A 314 -4.17 1.60 13.40
N PHE A 315 -4.64 2.37 12.41
CA PHE A 315 -3.81 3.37 11.76
C PHE A 315 -3.34 4.47 12.72
N HIS A 316 -4.26 5.09 13.45
CA HIS A 316 -3.95 6.17 14.39
C HIS A 316 -2.99 5.66 15.48
N ALA A 317 -3.22 4.45 15.99
CA ALA A 317 -2.33 3.78 16.93
C ALA A 317 -0.91 3.59 16.37
N VAL A 318 -0.79 3.08 15.14
CA VAL A 318 0.51 2.83 14.48
C VAL A 318 1.23 4.13 14.10
N LEU A 319 0.49 5.18 13.74
CA LEU A 319 1.03 6.48 13.38
C LEU A 319 1.70 7.21 14.55
N TYR A 320 1.00 7.31 15.68
CA TYR A 320 1.30 8.31 16.71
C TYR A 320 1.87 7.77 18.02
N GLY A 321 1.86 6.45 18.24
CA GLY A 321 2.44 5.86 19.45
C GLY A 321 3.87 5.38 19.32
#